data_AF-A0A3D3RQY6-F1
#
_entry.id   AF-A0A3D3RQY6-F1
#
_cell.length_a   1.000
_cell.length_b   1.000
_cell.length_c   1.000
_cell.angle_alpha   90.00
_cell.angle_beta   90.00
_cell.angle_gamma   90.00
#
_symmetry.space_group_name_H-M   'P 1'
#
loop_
_entity.id
_entity.type
_entity.pdbx_description
1 polymer ?
#
loop_
_entity_poly.entity_id
_entity_poly.type
_entity_poly.pdbx_seq_one_letter_code
_entity_poly.pdbx_strand_id
1 'polypeptide(L)'
;MDALVITPRVCGICGHAHLMASAKAIEDALGIGPTKKAELVRNITQSLEVLQNHIKWFYLFLMPDLVLIENSLRDLYGPFVGKRWKEAIEVASSITKAIALFSGQWPHASYAIPGGITSQPTPKDIVSLKQTLLALKDFFLKLVVGMEEGEFNQWLYKGSWRDVKGDMAIFLEVCEREDLLEAGRSYDRFISFASLYGPSGYYMKRMVHGRLKFGCVEEMEAP
;
A
#
# COMPACT_ATOMS: atom_id res chain seq x y z
N MET A 1 -19.90 -12.74 -14.02
CA MET A 1 -18.52 -12.48 -14.49
C MET A 1 -18.27 -10.99 -14.71
N ASP A 2 -19.25 -10.22 -15.20
CA ASP A 2 -19.12 -8.78 -15.49
C ASP A 2 -18.67 -7.91 -14.30
N ALA A 3 -18.96 -8.35 -13.06
CA ALA A 3 -18.47 -7.69 -11.84
C ALA A 3 -16.95 -7.47 -11.85
N LEU A 4 -16.17 -8.38 -12.44
CA LEU A 4 -14.71 -8.26 -12.58
C LEU A 4 -14.28 -7.08 -13.46
N VAL A 5 -15.15 -6.64 -14.36
CA VAL A 5 -14.90 -5.48 -15.23
C VAL A 5 -15.49 -4.22 -14.61
N ILE A 6 -16.66 -4.32 -13.97
CA ILE A 6 -17.37 -3.16 -13.42
C ILE A 6 -16.71 -2.64 -12.14
N THR A 7 -16.42 -3.50 -11.15
CA THR A 7 -15.94 -3.05 -9.83
C THR A 7 -14.58 -2.36 -9.85
N PRO A 8 -13.60 -2.73 -10.71
CA PRO A 8 -12.34 -1.99 -10.77
C PRO A 8 -12.52 -0.52 -11.17
N ARG A 9 -13.67 -0.11 -11.73
CA ARG A 9 -13.96 1.28 -12.12
C ARG A 9 -14.58 2.10 -10.99
N VAL A 10 -14.81 1.50 -9.82
CA VAL A 10 -15.21 2.25 -8.60
C VAL A 10 -14.13 3.26 -8.22
N CYS A 11 -12.85 2.93 -8.43
CA CYS A 11 -11.72 3.83 -8.15
C CYS A 11 -10.56 3.59 -9.12
N GLY A 12 -9.94 4.67 -9.62
CA GLY A 12 -8.75 4.61 -10.49
C GLY A 12 -7.43 4.38 -9.76
N ILE A 13 -7.40 4.53 -8.42
CA ILE A 13 -6.20 4.39 -7.57
C ILE A 13 -6.14 2.98 -6.94
N CYS A 14 -7.26 2.50 -6.39
CA CYS A 14 -7.38 1.17 -5.77
C CYS A 14 -8.23 0.19 -6.58
N GLY A 15 -8.26 0.36 -7.91
CA GLY A 15 -9.07 -0.48 -8.79
C GLY A 15 -8.67 -1.96 -8.76
N HIS A 16 -7.43 -2.28 -8.41
CA HIS A 16 -6.98 -3.67 -8.33
C HIS A 16 -7.48 -4.36 -7.05
N ALA A 17 -7.55 -3.66 -5.92
CA ALA A 17 -8.23 -4.14 -4.73
C ALA A 17 -9.70 -4.52 -5.01
N HIS A 18 -10.42 -3.69 -5.79
CA HIS A 18 -11.80 -4.00 -6.21
C HIS A 18 -11.90 -5.22 -7.14
N LEU A 19 -10.90 -5.44 -8.01
CA LEU A 19 -10.82 -6.66 -8.83
C LEU A 19 -10.62 -7.89 -7.94
N MET A 20 -9.68 -7.83 -7.00
CA MET A 20 -9.38 -8.93 -6.08
C MET A 20 -10.59 -9.27 -5.21
N ALA A 21 -11.28 -8.26 -4.68
CA ALA A 21 -12.48 -8.45 -3.88
C ALA A 21 -13.59 -9.15 -4.68
N SER A 22 -13.84 -8.72 -5.92
CA SER A 22 -14.83 -9.35 -6.79
C SER A 22 -14.46 -10.79 -7.17
N ALA A 23 -13.19 -11.05 -7.48
CA ALA A 23 -12.74 -12.39 -7.80
C ALA A 23 -12.92 -13.33 -6.60
N LYS A 24 -12.48 -12.91 -5.40
CA LYS A 24 -12.64 -13.66 -4.16
C LYS A 24 -14.11 -13.91 -3.79
N ALA A 25 -14.97 -12.91 -3.95
CA ALA A 25 -16.41 -13.05 -3.66
C ALA A 25 -17.09 -14.08 -4.58
N ILE A 26 -16.72 -14.10 -5.87
CA ILE A 26 -17.25 -15.09 -6.82
C ILE A 26 -16.66 -16.49 -6.53
N GLU A 27 -15.38 -16.57 -6.18
CA GLU A 27 -14.72 -17.82 -5.76
C GLU A 27 -15.41 -18.45 -4.56
N ASP A 28 -15.69 -17.64 -3.53
CA ASP A 28 -16.42 -18.06 -2.33
C ASP A 28 -17.85 -18.55 -2.67
N ALA A 29 -18.58 -17.78 -3.48
CA ALA A 29 -19.94 -18.14 -3.92
C ALA A 29 -20.00 -19.46 -4.72
N LEU A 30 -18.92 -19.80 -5.43
CA LEU A 30 -18.82 -21.02 -6.23
C LEU A 30 -18.12 -22.18 -5.50
N GLY A 31 -17.57 -21.95 -4.31
CA GLY A 31 -16.78 -22.95 -3.59
C GLY A 31 -15.50 -23.36 -4.31
N ILE A 32 -14.90 -22.45 -5.09
CA ILE A 32 -13.65 -22.69 -5.83
C ILE A 32 -12.52 -21.82 -5.28
N GLY A 33 -11.27 -22.20 -5.54
CA GLY A 33 -10.09 -21.43 -5.14
C GLY A 33 -9.10 -21.26 -6.29
N PRO A 34 -8.22 -20.25 -6.23
CA PRO A 34 -7.17 -20.07 -7.23
C PRO A 34 -6.09 -21.16 -7.11
N THR A 35 -5.42 -21.45 -8.23
CA THR A 35 -4.16 -22.22 -8.18
C THR A 35 -3.07 -21.47 -7.39
N LYS A 36 -2.06 -22.18 -6.87
CA LYS A 36 -0.97 -21.54 -6.12
C LYS A 36 -0.24 -20.47 -6.93
N LYS A 37 -0.05 -20.70 -8.23
CA LYS A 37 0.53 -19.71 -9.15
C LYS A 37 -0.33 -18.45 -9.24
N ALA A 38 -1.65 -18.62 -9.40
CA ALA A 38 -2.57 -17.50 -9.47
C ALA A 38 -2.60 -16.69 -8.18
N GLU A 39 -2.61 -17.36 -7.03
CA GLU A 39 -2.52 -16.73 -5.71
C GLU A 39 -1.25 -15.87 -5.58
N LEU A 40 -0.08 -16.40 -5.95
CA LEU A 40 1.18 -15.66 -5.89
C LEU A 40 1.17 -14.40 -6.78
N VAL A 41 0.69 -14.51 -8.01
CA VAL A 41 0.63 -13.36 -8.95
C VAL A 41 -0.35 -12.30 -8.44
N ARG A 42 -1.51 -12.71 -7.91
CA ARG A 42 -2.47 -11.81 -7.28
C ARG A 42 -1.85 -11.09 -6.08
N ASN A 43 -1.13 -11.82 -5.23
CA ASN A 43 -0.47 -11.24 -4.06
C ASN A 43 0.64 -10.26 -4.44
N ILE A 44 1.45 -10.57 -5.46
CA ILE A 44 2.49 -9.68 -5.98
C ILE A 44 1.88 -8.38 -6.49
N THR A 45 0.88 -8.45 -7.36
CA THR A 45 0.26 -7.26 -7.96
C THR A 45 -0.49 -6.41 -6.94
N GLN A 46 -1.20 -7.04 -5.99
CA GLN A 46 -1.83 -6.32 -4.88
C GLN A 46 -0.79 -5.66 -3.96
N SER A 47 0.35 -6.32 -3.70
CA SER A 47 1.47 -5.72 -2.95
C SER A 47 2.03 -4.49 -3.68
N LEU A 48 2.22 -4.59 -5.00
CA LEU A 48 2.73 -3.49 -5.81
C LEU A 48 1.74 -2.31 -5.87
N GLU A 49 0.42 -2.56 -5.95
CA GLU A 49 -0.60 -1.50 -5.84
C GLU A 49 -0.46 -0.75 -4.52
N VAL A 50 -0.34 -1.48 -3.40
CA VAL A 50 -0.15 -0.87 -2.07
C VAL A 50 1.10 0.01 -2.06
N LEU A 51 2.24 -0.51 -2.49
CA LEU A 51 3.52 0.21 -2.51
C LEU A 51 3.45 1.47 -3.40
N GLN A 52 2.94 1.34 -4.62
CA GLN A 52 2.75 2.45 -5.55
C GLN A 52 1.87 3.54 -4.94
N ASN A 53 0.74 3.16 -4.34
CA ASN A 53 -0.23 4.10 -3.80
C ASN A 53 0.34 4.84 -2.57
N HIS A 54 1.08 4.18 -1.69
CA HIS A 54 1.68 4.83 -0.52
C HIS A 54 2.78 5.82 -0.92
N ILE A 55 3.63 5.47 -1.90
CA ILE A 55 4.64 6.41 -2.44
C ILE A 55 3.97 7.63 -3.05
N LYS A 56 2.93 7.41 -3.88
CA LYS A 56 2.18 8.53 -4.48
C LYS A 56 1.51 9.39 -3.41
N TRP A 57 0.80 8.77 -2.47
CA TRP A 57 0.11 9.49 -1.40
C TRP A 57 1.09 10.36 -0.60
N PHE A 58 2.21 9.78 -0.16
CA PHE A 58 3.19 10.49 0.65
C PHE A 58 3.84 11.65 -0.12
N TYR A 59 4.37 11.41 -1.33
CA TYR A 59 5.15 12.43 -2.04
C TYR A 59 4.36 13.37 -2.95
N LEU A 60 3.16 12.99 -3.41
CA LEU A 60 2.37 13.81 -4.36
C LEU A 60 1.19 14.51 -3.68
N PHE A 61 0.84 14.14 -2.46
CA PHE A 61 -0.24 14.78 -1.70
C PHE A 61 0.25 15.30 -0.36
N LEU A 62 0.78 14.42 0.49
CA LEU A 62 1.12 14.78 1.87
C LEU A 62 2.30 15.77 1.97
N MET A 63 3.44 15.46 1.37
CA MET A 63 4.62 16.33 1.42
C MET A 63 4.42 17.67 0.68
N PRO A 64 3.71 17.74 -0.46
CA PRO A 64 3.34 19.02 -1.07
C PRO A 64 2.49 19.92 -0.18
N ASP A 65 1.59 19.37 0.64
CA ASP A 65 0.82 20.17 1.59
C ASP A 65 1.73 20.83 2.64
N LEU A 66 2.82 20.16 3.05
CA LEU A 66 3.80 20.78 3.95
C LEU A 66 4.55 21.96 3.32
N VAL A 67 4.66 22.03 1.99
CA VAL A 67 5.26 23.20 1.31
C VAL A 67 4.42 24.47 1.53
N LEU A 68 3.11 24.31 1.75
CA LEU A 68 2.21 25.43 2.06
C LEU A 68 2.46 25.99 3.47
N ILE A 69 2.93 25.15 4.39
CA ILE A 69 3.30 25.52 5.77
C ILE A 69 4.73 26.06 5.78
N GLU A 70 5.65 25.36 5.14
CA GLU A 70 7.07 25.67 5.14
C GLU A 70 7.62 25.75 3.71
N ASN A 71 7.67 26.97 3.18
CA ASN A 71 8.12 27.20 1.79
C ASN A 71 9.60 26.83 1.55
N SER A 72 10.42 26.66 2.60
CA SER A 72 11.81 26.16 2.48
C SER A 72 11.86 24.76 1.84
N LEU A 73 10.79 23.97 2.00
CA LEU A 73 10.66 22.60 1.52
C LEU A 73 10.31 22.49 0.02
N ARG A 74 10.04 23.63 -0.63
CA ARG A 74 9.56 23.67 -2.03
C ARG A 74 10.52 23.03 -3.02
N ASP A 75 11.83 23.21 -2.84
CA ASP A 75 12.84 22.66 -3.74
C ASP A 75 12.96 21.13 -3.65
N LEU A 76 12.45 20.53 -2.56
CA LEU A 76 12.40 19.09 -2.37
C LEU A 76 11.05 18.50 -2.77
N TYR A 77 9.94 19.04 -2.26
CA TYR A 77 8.62 18.41 -2.36
C TYR A 77 7.61 19.20 -3.19
N GLY A 78 7.98 20.39 -3.68
CA GLY A 78 7.09 21.23 -4.49
C GLY A 78 6.63 20.52 -5.77
N PRO A 79 5.32 20.58 -6.12
CA PRO A 79 4.82 19.97 -7.34
C PRO A 79 5.59 20.44 -8.58
N PHE A 80 5.96 19.50 -9.46
CA PHE A 80 6.72 19.72 -10.72
C PHE A 80 8.15 20.24 -10.59
N VAL A 81 8.53 20.85 -9.47
CA VAL A 81 9.85 21.46 -9.26
C VAL A 81 10.73 20.64 -8.34
N GLY A 82 10.14 20.06 -7.30
CA GLY A 82 10.80 19.40 -6.19
C GLY A 82 11.59 18.17 -6.60
N LYS A 83 12.82 18.04 -6.09
CA LYS A 83 13.69 16.88 -6.36
C LYS A 83 13.06 15.57 -5.89
N ARG A 84 12.61 15.49 -4.63
CA ARG A 84 11.95 14.30 -4.05
C ARG A 84 10.64 13.98 -4.74
N TRP A 85 9.88 15.01 -5.10
CA TRP A 85 8.63 14.85 -5.84
C TRP A 85 8.85 14.14 -7.19
N LYS A 86 9.89 14.53 -7.94
CA LYS A 86 10.27 13.89 -9.22
C LYS A 86 10.78 12.46 -9.02
N GLU A 87 11.68 12.25 -8.07
CA GLU A 87 12.21 10.90 -7.74
C GLU A 87 11.08 9.93 -7.37
N ALA A 88 10.11 10.37 -6.57
CA ALA A 88 8.95 9.56 -6.19
C ALA A 88 8.05 9.20 -7.38
N ILE A 89 7.89 10.09 -8.36
CA ILE A 89 7.13 9.79 -9.60
C ILE A 89 7.85 8.73 -10.43
N GLU A 90 9.17 8.82 -10.55
CA GLU A 90 9.97 7.83 -11.28
C GLU A 90 9.83 6.45 -10.65
N VAL A 91 9.94 6.36 -9.33
CA VAL A 91 9.73 5.11 -8.57
C VAL A 91 8.29 4.62 -8.70
N ALA A 92 7.29 5.48 -8.52
CA ALA A 92 5.89 5.07 -8.68
C ALA A 92 5.58 4.59 -10.12
N SER A 93 6.23 5.19 -11.12
CA SER A 93 6.12 4.79 -12.53
C SER A 93 6.77 3.43 -12.79
N SER A 94 7.94 3.14 -12.18
CA SER A 94 8.57 1.83 -12.31
C SER A 94 7.72 0.73 -11.67
N ILE A 95 7.12 0.98 -10.50
CA ILE A 95 6.16 0.05 -9.88
C ILE A 95 4.94 -0.14 -10.78
N THR A 96 4.42 0.93 -11.38
CA THR A 96 3.28 0.85 -12.31
C THR A 96 3.57 -0.07 -13.50
N LYS A 97 4.78 0.05 -14.08
CA LYS A 97 5.24 -0.84 -15.16
C LYS A 97 5.33 -2.30 -14.67
N ALA A 98 5.85 -2.51 -13.47
CA ALA A 98 5.91 -3.84 -12.87
C ALA A 98 4.52 -4.44 -12.65
N ILE A 99 3.53 -3.66 -12.21
CA ILE A 99 2.13 -4.13 -12.12
C ILE A 99 1.64 -4.54 -13.51
N ALA A 100 1.84 -3.71 -14.54
CA ALA A 100 1.38 -3.98 -15.90
C ALA A 100 1.99 -5.26 -16.50
N LEU A 101 3.25 -5.60 -16.19
CA LEU A 101 3.89 -6.86 -16.63
C LEU A 101 3.11 -8.11 -16.17
N PHE A 102 2.56 -8.07 -14.95
CA PHE A 102 1.84 -9.21 -14.37
C PHE A 102 0.33 -9.14 -14.58
N SER A 103 -0.20 -7.94 -14.80
CA SER A 103 -1.64 -7.67 -14.82
C SER A 103 -2.20 -7.25 -16.18
N GLY A 104 -1.32 -7.12 -17.19
CA GLY A 104 -1.61 -6.65 -18.54
C GLY A 104 -1.63 -5.14 -18.67
N GLN A 105 -2.23 -4.42 -17.71
CA GLN A 105 -2.35 -2.96 -17.74
C GLN A 105 -2.53 -2.34 -16.36
N TRP A 106 -2.19 -1.06 -16.25
CA TRP A 106 -2.56 -0.21 -15.13
C TRP A 106 -2.94 1.19 -15.64
N PRO A 107 -4.04 1.80 -15.16
CA PRO A 107 -5.01 1.32 -14.16
C PRO A 107 -5.99 0.27 -14.71
N HIS A 108 -6.89 -0.22 -13.85
CA HIS A 108 -8.00 -1.11 -14.19
C HIS A 108 -7.59 -2.42 -14.89
N ALA A 109 -6.67 -3.15 -14.27
CA ALA A 109 -6.26 -4.49 -14.69
C ALA A 109 -7.46 -5.46 -14.84
N SER A 110 -7.32 -6.46 -15.72
CA SER A 110 -8.39 -7.46 -16.02
C SER A 110 -7.90 -8.91 -15.98
N TYR A 111 -6.69 -9.17 -15.46
CA TYR A 111 -6.06 -10.49 -15.55
C TYR A 111 -6.58 -11.51 -14.53
N ALA A 112 -7.16 -11.07 -13.41
CA ALA A 112 -7.63 -11.98 -12.37
C ALA A 112 -9.08 -12.40 -12.63
N ILE A 113 -9.30 -13.72 -12.63
CA ILE A 113 -10.59 -14.35 -12.87
C ILE A 113 -10.86 -15.39 -11.78
N PRO A 114 -12.11 -15.70 -11.42
CA PRO A 114 -12.43 -16.77 -10.48
C PRO A 114 -11.70 -18.08 -10.82
N GLY A 115 -11.01 -18.66 -9.84
CA GLY A 115 -10.20 -19.87 -9.98
C GLY A 115 -8.78 -19.64 -10.53
N GLY A 116 -8.41 -18.42 -10.96
CA GLY A 116 -7.06 -18.21 -11.46
C GLY A 116 -6.69 -16.81 -11.98
N ILE A 117 -5.82 -16.83 -12.98
CA ILE A 117 -5.32 -15.65 -13.70
C ILE A 117 -5.27 -15.97 -15.19
N THR A 118 -5.39 -14.96 -16.04
CA THR A 118 -5.18 -15.08 -17.49
C THR A 118 -3.75 -14.74 -17.91
N SER A 119 -2.97 -14.07 -17.03
CA SER A 119 -1.60 -13.69 -17.32
C SER A 119 -0.61 -14.85 -17.13
N GLN A 120 0.46 -14.82 -17.92
CA GLN A 120 1.55 -15.79 -17.85
C GLN A 120 2.90 -15.05 -17.72
N PRO A 121 3.30 -14.67 -16.49
CA PRO A 121 4.59 -14.04 -16.27
C PRO A 121 5.75 -14.94 -16.71
N THR A 122 6.72 -14.35 -17.40
CA THR A 122 7.94 -15.01 -17.89
C THR A 122 9.09 -14.86 -16.90
N PRO A 123 10.17 -15.66 -17.01
CA PRO A 123 11.37 -15.45 -16.21
C PRO A 123 11.97 -14.04 -16.35
N LYS A 124 11.84 -13.41 -17.52
CA LYS A 124 12.29 -12.04 -17.77
C LYS A 124 11.49 -11.01 -16.97
N ASP A 125 10.17 -11.22 -16.84
CA ASP A 125 9.31 -10.35 -16.04
C ASP A 125 9.67 -10.43 -14.56
N ILE A 126 10.02 -11.64 -14.07
CA ILE A 126 10.49 -11.84 -12.71
C ILE A 126 11.80 -11.10 -12.44
N VAL A 127 12.76 -11.15 -13.37
CA VAL A 127 14.01 -10.39 -13.24
C VAL A 127 13.75 -8.89 -13.21
N SER A 128 12.87 -8.39 -14.08
CA SER A 128 12.50 -6.97 -14.15
C SER A 128 11.79 -6.50 -12.87
N LEU A 129 10.91 -7.33 -12.30
CA LEU A 129 10.29 -7.09 -11.01
C LEU A 129 11.33 -6.99 -9.89
N LYS A 130 12.29 -7.92 -9.82
CA LYS A 130 13.35 -7.91 -8.80
C LYS A 130 14.16 -6.61 -8.85
N GLN A 131 14.54 -6.15 -10.04
CA GLN A 131 15.24 -4.89 -10.21
C GLN A 131 14.41 -3.68 -9.71
N THR A 132 13.12 -3.68 -10.03
CA THR A 132 12.18 -2.65 -9.56
C THR A 132 12.08 -2.65 -8.03
N LEU A 133 11.96 -3.83 -7.41
CA LEU A 133 11.87 -3.97 -5.96
C LEU A 133 13.16 -3.56 -5.25
N LEU A 134 14.33 -3.85 -5.82
CA LEU A 134 15.61 -3.40 -5.27
C LEU A 134 15.72 -1.87 -5.29
N ALA A 135 15.39 -1.24 -6.41
CA ALA A 135 15.39 0.22 -6.52
C ALA A 135 14.37 0.87 -5.55
N LEU A 136 13.18 0.28 -5.40
CA LEU A 136 12.18 0.72 -4.44
C LEU A 136 12.67 0.56 -3.00
N LYS A 137 13.28 -0.58 -2.65
CA LYS A 137 13.83 -0.83 -1.32
C LYS A 137 14.89 0.21 -0.98
N ASP A 138 15.82 0.48 -1.91
CA ASP A 138 16.86 1.48 -1.74
C ASP A 138 16.27 2.89 -1.57
N PHE A 139 15.28 3.25 -2.37
CA PHE A 139 14.55 4.51 -2.25
C PHE A 139 13.90 4.63 -0.86
N PHE A 140 13.18 3.59 -0.42
CA PHE A 140 12.49 3.57 0.85
C PHE A 140 13.48 3.70 2.02
N LEU A 141 14.51 2.85 2.06
CA LEU A 141 15.50 2.83 3.13
C LEU A 141 16.26 4.15 3.23
N LYS A 142 16.76 4.67 2.10
CA LYS A 142 17.61 5.86 2.11
C LYS A 142 16.82 7.15 2.25
N LEU A 143 15.66 7.25 1.60
CA LEU A 143 14.95 8.52 1.44
C LEU A 143 13.73 8.62 2.36
N VAL A 144 12.93 7.55 2.48
CA VAL A 144 11.73 7.61 3.33
C VAL A 144 12.10 7.50 4.80
N VAL A 145 12.84 6.45 5.19
CA VAL A 145 13.17 6.19 6.61
C VAL A 145 14.56 6.68 7.01
N GLY A 146 15.50 6.78 6.09
CA GLY A 146 16.87 7.24 6.35
C GLY A 146 17.71 6.27 7.19
N MET A 147 17.55 4.96 6.95
CA MET A 147 18.22 3.89 7.69
C MET A 147 18.85 2.86 6.74
N GLU A 148 19.92 2.22 7.20
CA GLU A 148 20.45 1.04 6.52
C GLU A 148 19.53 -0.18 6.75
N GLU A 149 19.56 -1.16 5.84
CA GLU A 149 18.64 -2.32 5.91
C GLU A 149 18.74 -3.09 7.24
N GLY A 150 19.96 -3.26 7.77
CA GLY A 150 20.19 -3.93 9.05
C GLY A 150 19.61 -3.15 10.24
N GLU A 151 19.75 -1.83 10.24
CA GLU A 151 19.18 -0.92 11.25
C GLU A 151 17.65 -0.95 11.18
N PHE A 152 17.09 -0.81 9.97
CA PHE A 152 15.66 -0.83 9.73
C PHE A 152 15.00 -2.14 10.20
N ASN A 153 15.63 -3.28 9.93
CA ASN A 153 15.11 -4.58 10.36
C ASN A 153 15.06 -4.72 11.89
N GLN A 154 16.02 -4.17 12.62
CA GLN A 154 15.98 -4.16 14.09
C GLN A 154 14.94 -3.16 14.62
N TRP A 155 14.88 -1.99 13.99
CA TRP A 155 13.92 -0.93 14.28
C TRP A 155 12.48 -1.40 14.10
N LEU A 156 12.18 -2.24 13.10
CA LEU A 156 10.82 -2.72 12.83
C LEU A 156 10.15 -3.40 14.03
N TYR A 157 10.94 -4.04 14.91
CA TYR A 157 10.43 -4.79 16.06
C TYR A 157 10.46 -4.02 17.38
N LYS A 158 11.39 -3.06 17.53
CA LYS A 158 11.68 -2.42 18.82
C LYS A 158 11.81 -0.89 18.75
N GLY A 159 11.84 -0.34 17.55
CA GLY A 159 12.05 1.07 17.30
C GLY A 159 10.79 1.90 17.51
N SER A 160 10.99 3.18 17.76
CA SER A 160 9.94 4.17 17.78
C SER A 160 9.82 4.83 16.40
N TRP A 161 8.60 5.21 16.02
CA TRP A 161 8.38 6.03 14.82
C TRP A 161 9.17 7.36 14.85
N ARG A 162 9.60 7.80 16.03
CA ARG A 162 10.47 8.98 16.22
C ARG A 162 11.94 8.77 15.81
N ASP A 163 12.39 7.53 15.62
CA ASP A 163 13.80 7.23 15.32
C ASP A 163 14.13 7.36 13.82
N VAL A 164 13.12 7.58 12.97
CA VAL A 164 13.29 7.76 11.52
C VAL A 164 14.05 9.04 11.21
N LYS A 165 14.85 9.02 10.15
CA LYS A 165 15.78 10.10 9.77
C LYS A 165 15.58 10.64 8.35
N GLY A 166 14.72 10.00 7.55
CA GLY A 166 14.44 10.36 6.17
C GLY A 166 13.35 11.43 6.03
N ASP A 167 12.73 11.48 4.86
CA ASP A 167 11.61 12.38 4.54
C ASP A 167 10.43 12.19 5.52
N MET A 168 10.26 10.99 6.08
CA MET A 168 9.27 10.75 7.15
C MET A 168 9.60 11.54 8.41
N ALA A 169 10.86 11.73 8.76
CA ALA A 169 11.27 12.50 9.94
C ALA A 169 10.89 13.98 9.77
N ILE A 170 11.13 14.54 8.58
CA ILE A 170 10.76 15.91 8.23
C ILE A 170 9.24 16.08 8.34
N PHE A 171 8.47 15.12 7.83
CA PHE A 171 7.02 15.14 7.98
C PHE A 171 6.59 15.18 9.45
N LEU A 172 7.14 14.30 10.27
CA LEU A 172 6.81 14.19 11.69
C LEU A 172 7.22 15.44 12.48
N GLU A 173 8.37 16.03 12.18
CA GLU A 173 8.85 17.26 12.81
C GLU A 173 7.90 18.42 12.54
N VAL A 174 7.46 18.58 11.28
CA VAL A 174 6.46 19.60 10.94
C VAL A 174 5.13 19.31 11.63
N CYS A 175 4.69 18.05 11.68
CA CYS A 175 3.47 17.70 12.40
C CYS A 175 3.54 17.99 13.91
N GLU A 176 4.68 17.77 14.56
CA GLU A 176 4.86 18.08 15.98
C GLU A 176 4.92 19.60 16.22
N ARG A 177 5.64 20.34 15.36
CA ARG A 177 5.76 21.80 15.44
C ARG A 177 4.42 22.52 15.25
N GLU A 178 3.57 22.01 14.37
CA GLU A 178 2.27 22.60 14.05
C GLU A 178 1.12 21.97 14.87
N ASP A 179 1.42 21.26 15.96
CA ASP A 179 0.45 20.60 16.86
C ASP A 179 -0.52 19.62 16.15
N LEU A 180 -0.13 19.06 15.01
CA LEU A 180 -0.97 18.17 14.19
C LEU A 180 -1.09 16.76 14.77
N LEU A 181 -0.23 16.36 15.71
CA LEU A 181 -0.32 15.06 16.39
C LEU A 181 -1.60 14.91 17.22
N GLU A 182 -2.17 16.05 17.65
CA GLU A 182 -3.39 16.11 18.44
C GLU A 182 -4.63 16.39 17.58
N ALA A 183 -4.43 16.73 16.30
CA ALA A 183 -5.48 16.99 15.34
C ALA A 183 -6.06 15.69 14.78
N GLY A 184 -7.37 15.69 14.47
CA GLY A 184 -8.02 14.56 13.79
C GLY A 184 -8.07 13.25 14.58
N ARG A 185 -7.97 13.30 15.92
CA ARG A 185 -8.02 12.12 16.81
C ARG A 185 -9.22 11.22 16.49
N SER A 186 -8.93 9.95 16.24
CA SER A 186 -9.95 8.92 16.03
C SER A 186 -10.65 8.56 17.35
N TYR A 187 -11.80 7.88 17.26
CA TYR A 187 -12.51 7.36 18.44
C TYR A 187 -11.92 6.05 19.02
N ASP A 188 -10.63 5.79 18.79
CA ASP A 188 -9.91 4.56 19.19
C ASP A 188 -10.61 3.25 18.76
N ARG A 189 -11.19 3.27 17.55
CA ARG A 189 -11.90 2.12 16.96
C ARG A 189 -11.30 1.80 15.60
N PHE A 190 -10.61 0.67 15.51
CA PHE A 190 -9.92 0.25 14.30
C PHE A 190 -10.40 -1.13 13.86
N ILE A 191 -10.57 -1.30 12.55
CA ILE A 191 -10.89 -2.59 11.93
C ILE A 191 -9.95 -2.80 10.75
N SER A 192 -9.39 -4.00 10.66
CA SER A 192 -8.59 -4.43 9.52
C SER A 192 -9.02 -5.83 9.11
N PHE A 193 -9.52 -5.96 7.89
CA PHE A 193 -9.73 -7.28 7.31
C PHE A 193 -8.37 -7.85 6.87
N ALA A 194 -8.18 -9.17 7.04
CA ALA A 194 -6.93 -9.88 6.77
C ALA A 194 -6.18 -9.29 5.57
N SER A 195 -4.90 -9.01 5.77
CA SER A 195 -4.06 -8.45 4.71
C SER A 195 -3.25 -9.56 4.03
N LEU A 196 -2.52 -9.19 2.99
CA LEU A 196 -1.51 -10.05 2.38
C LEU A 196 -0.43 -10.53 3.36
N TYR A 197 -0.22 -9.79 4.45
CA TYR A 197 0.95 -9.90 5.33
C TYR A 197 0.59 -10.34 6.74
N GLY A 198 -0.70 -10.54 7.04
CA GLY A 198 -1.14 -10.88 8.38
C GLY A 198 -2.60 -11.31 8.41
N PRO A 199 -2.97 -12.10 9.42
CA PRO A 199 -4.33 -12.61 9.56
C PRO A 199 -5.32 -11.48 9.86
N SER A 200 -6.63 -11.75 9.71
CA SER A 200 -7.68 -10.79 10.04
C SER A 200 -7.69 -10.53 11.54
N GLY A 201 -7.75 -9.26 11.93
CA GLY A 201 -7.76 -8.88 13.34
C GLY A 201 -8.64 -7.66 13.58
N TYR A 202 -9.28 -7.64 14.74
CA TYR A 202 -10.03 -6.51 15.23
C TYR A 202 -9.29 -5.96 16.45
N TYR A 203 -8.98 -4.66 16.47
CA TYR A 203 -8.40 -4.04 17.65
C TYR A 203 -9.45 -3.19 18.35
N MET A 204 -9.86 -3.63 19.54
CA MET A 204 -10.74 -2.88 20.39
C MET A 204 -10.20 -2.75 21.82
N LYS A 205 -9.94 -1.51 22.23
CA LYS A 205 -10.35 -1.09 23.58
C LYS A 205 -11.80 -0.64 23.49
N ARG A 206 -12.74 -1.55 23.79
CA ARG A 206 -14.18 -1.25 23.67
C ARG A 206 -14.74 -0.61 24.93
N MET A 207 -15.49 0.49 24.75
CA MET A 207 -16.80 0.64 25.39
C MET A 207 -17.88 0.40 24.31
N VAL A 208 -18.79 -0.56 24.54
CA VAL A 208 -19.67 -1.19 23.55
C VAL A 208 -20.89 -0.30 23.22
N HIS A 209 -21.32 -0.28 21.95
CA HIS A 209 -22.73 -0.03 21.59
C HIS A 209 -23.23 -1.16 20.67
N GLY A 210 -24.27 -1.87 21.13
CA GLY A 210 -24.62 -3.24 20.75
C GLY A 210 -25.39 -3.42 19.42
N ARG A 211 -24.80 -3.04 18.27
CA ARG A 211 -25.46 -3.21 16.96
C ARG A 211 -24.71 -4.02 15.89
N LEU A 212 -23.62 -4.72 16.25
CA LEU A 212 -22.90 -5.59 15.31
C LEU A 212 -23.16 -7.07 15.64
N LYS A 213 -23.52 -7.88 14.62
CA LYS A 213 -23.66 -9.34 14.74
C LYS A 213 -22.27 -9.99 14.60
N PHE A 214 -21.78 -10.61 15.67
CA PHE A 214 -20.40 -11.10 15.82
C PHE A 214 -20.11 -12.50 15.27
N GLY A 215 -21.11 -13.22 14.74
CA GLY A 215 -20.96 -14.65 14.39
C GLY A 215 -20.00 -14.97 13.24
N CYS A 216 -19.40 -13.97 12.59
CA CYS A 216 -18.50 -14.13 11.44
C CYS A 216 -17.12 -13.50 11.65
N VAL A 217 -16.77 -13.08 12.87
CA VAL A 217 -15.54 -12.34 13.16
C VAL A 217 -14.83 -12.97 14.35
N GLU A 218 -13.68 -13.60 14.10
CA GLU A 218 -12.79 -14.08 15.16
C GLU A 218 -11.90 -12.93 15.64
N GLU A 219 -11.88 -12.72 16.95
CA GLU A 219 -10.99 -11.77 17.62
C GLU A 219 -9.61 -12.43 17.72
N MET A 220 -8.61 -11.85 17.06
CA MET A 220 -7.24 -12.27 17.25
C MET A 220 -6.62 -11.47 18.38
N GLU A 221 -6.14 -12.18 19.41
CA GLU A 221 -5.25 -11.57 20.40
C GLU A 221 -4.04 -10.98 19.67
N ALA A 222 -3.61 -9.79 20.13
CA ALA A 222 -2.42 -9.14 19.61
C ALA A 222 -1.22 -10.11 19.73
N PRO A 223 -0.30 -10.13 18.75
CA PRO A 223 0.92 -10.94 18.82
C PRO A 223 1.79 -10.55 20.03
#